data_AF-A0A9E9C8I8-F1
#
_entry.id   AF-A0A9E9C8I8-F1
#
_cell.length_a   1.000
_cell.length_b   1.000
_cell.length_c   1.000
_cell.angle_alpha   90.00
_cell.angle_beta   90.00
_cell.angle_gamma   90.00
#
_symmetry.space_group_name_H-M   'P 1'
#
loop_
_entity.id
_entity.type
_entity.pdbx_description
1 polymer ?
#
loop_
_entity_poly.entity_id
_entity_poly.type
_entity_poly.pdbx_seq_one_letter_code
_entity_poly.pdbx_strand_id
1 'polypeptide(L)'
;MSIYTPEEMSTIASAPMMIGMAIASVDMGIVSTAIEAAAMSKEITGAAKKYPNNSIIHSVFADEVLRSGAVKMQKPDVKSEEVQSGAIVDKALAAVDAAVAIVSSKATPEEVQEYKQFIYSCADAVANAAGSGLFGSGSPKVTDKEAAALTKVKAALGI
;
A
#
# COMPACT_ATOMS: atom_id res chain seq x y z
N MET A 1 -6.28 -15.85 17.61
CA MET A 1 -5.15 -15.04 18.12
C MET A 1 -4.14 -14.94 16.99
N SER A 2 -3.70 -13.72 16.66
CA SER A 2 -2.69 -13.50 15.61
C SER A 2 -1.35 -14.12 16.03
N ILE A 3 -0.62 -14.71 15.08
CA ILE A 3 0.74 -15.24 15.28
C ILE A 3 1.81 -14.14 15.22
N TYR A 4 1.39 -12.90 14.96
CA TYR A 4 2.24 -11.73 14.84
C TYR A 4 2.23 -10.90 16.11
N THR A 5 3.39 -10.35 16.48
CA THR A 5 3.46 -9.37 17.57
C THR A 5 2.85 -8.03 17.12
N PRO A 6 2.49 -7.14 18.07
CA PRO A 6 2.00 -5.80 17.72
C PRO A 6 2.96 -5.01 16.82
N GLU A 7 4.27 -5.14 17.02
CA GLU A 7 5.31 -4.49 16.23
C GLU A 7 5.35 -5.05 14.80
N GLU A 8 5.28 -6.38 14.66
CA GLU A 8 5.21 -7.03 13.35
C GLU A 8 3.94 -6.65 12.59
N MET A 9 2.79 -6.63 13.26
CA MET A 9 1.53 -6.18 12.64
C MET A 9 1.61 -4.71 12.20
N SER A 10 2.30 -3.86 12.97
CA SER A 10 2.58 -2.47 12.59
C SER A 10 3.44 -2.40 11.32
N THR A 11 4.50 -3.21 11.21
CA THR A 11 5.33 -3.29 9.99
C THR A 11 4.53 -3.79 8.79
N ILE A 12 3.72 -4.84 8.97
CA ILE A 12 2.85 -5.41 7.94
C ILE A 12 1.81 -4.38 7.46
N ALA A 13 1.23 -3.62 8.38
CA ALA A 13 0.28 -2.55 8.03
C ALA A 13 0.94 -1.39 7.29
N SER A 14 2.19 -1.06 7.64
CA SER A 14 2.91 0.09 7.10
C SER A 14 3.28 -0.08 5.63
N ALA A 15 3.59 -1.28 5.17
CA ALA A 15 4.00 -1.54 3.78
C ALA A 15 2.98 -1.07 2.71
N PRO A 16 1.69 -1.51 2.73
CA PRO A 16 0.70 -1.04 1.77
C PRO A 16 0.42 0.46 1.88
N MET A 17 0.54 1.06 3.07
CA MET A 17 0.38 2.50 3.27
C MET A 17 1.52 3.31 2.67
N MET A 18 2.77 2.90 2.94
CA MET A 18 3.97 3.53 2.41
C MET A 18 4.00 3.49 0.89
N ILE A 19 3.60 2.35 0.29
CA ILE A 19 3.67 2.20 -1.16
C ILE A 19 2.66 3.10 -1.88
N GLY A 20 1.40 3.15 -1.44
CA GLY A 20 0.42 4.00 -2.10
C GLY A 20 0.73 5.48 -1.91
N MET A 21 1.26 5.88 -0.76
CA MET A 21 1.72 7.25 -0.55
C MET A 21 2.94 7.60 -1.39
N ALA A 22 3.88 6.66 -1.59
CA ALA A 22 5.00 6.87 -2.51
C ALA A 22 4.51 7.08 -3.94
N ILE A 23 3.53 6.30 -4.41
CA ILE A 23 2.91 6.49 -5.73
C ILE A 23 2.27 7.88 -5.84
N ALA A 24 1.43 8.29 -4.87
CA ALA A 24 0.82 9.62 -4.84
C ALA A 24 1.87 10.76 -4.87
N SER A 25 3.06 10.51 -4.30
CA SER A 25 4.13 11.50 -4.20
C SER A 25 4.95 11.63 -5.49
N VAL A 26 4.94 10.62 -6.37
CA VAL A 26 5.72 10.60 -7.61
C VAL A 26 5.22 11.65 -8.61
N ASP A 27 3.93 12.00 -8.57
CA ASP A 27 3.33 12.99 -9.45
C ASP A 27 2.31 13.90 -8.73
N MET A 28 2.78 14.62 -7.70
CA MET A 28 1.96 15.57 -6.91
C MET A 28 1.27 16.68 -7.74
N GLY A 29 1.64 16.86 -9.01
CA GLY A 29 1.14 17.95 -9.86
C GLY A 29 -0.22 17.68 -10.52
N ILE A 30 -0.68 16.42 -10.58
CA ILE A 30 -1.88 16.03 -11.34
C ILE A 30 -3.08 15.67 -10.43
N VAL A 31 -2.88 15.54 -9.11
CA VAL A 31 -3.81 14.83 -8.23
C VAL A 31 -4.25 15.59 -6.99
N SER A 32 -5.50 15.35 -6.57
CA SER A 32 -6.00 15.69 -5.23
C SER A 32 -5.69 14.57 -4.23
N THR A 33 -4.87 14.88 -3.22
CA THR A 33 -4.49 13.98 -2.12
C THR A 33 -5.70 13.32 -1.42
N ALA A 34 -6.88 13.94 -1.48
CA ALA A 34 -8.10 13.39 -0.90
C ALA A 34 -8.67 12.20 -1.69
N ILE A 35 -8.60 12.23 -3.02
CA ILE A 35 -9.12 11.15 -3.89
C ILE A 35 -8.22 9.92 -3.77
N GLU A 36 -6.91 10.12 -3.77
CA GLU A 36 -5.92 9.05 -3.55
C GLU A 36 -6.07 8.42 -2.17
N ALA A 37 -6.21 9.25 -1.12
CA ALA A 37 -6.44 8.77 0.23
C ALA A 37 -7.75 7.95 0.33
N ALA A 38 -8.81 8.37 -0.37
CA ALA A 38 -10.07 7.63 -0.40
C ALA A 38 -9.91 6.28 -1.13
N ALA A 39 -9.19 6.24 -2.26
CA ALA A 39 -8.93 5.00 -2.99
C ALA A 39 -8.09 4.02 -2.17
N MET A 40 -7.01 4.50 -1.54
CA MET A 40 -6.20 3.71 -0.60
C MET A 40 -7.05 3.18 0.57
N SER A 41 -7.85 4.04 1.19
CA SER A 41 -8.72 3.63 2.32
C SER A 41 -9.70 2.54 1.90
N LYS A 42 -10.26 2.63 0.69
CA LYS A 42 -11.16 1.61 0.14
C LYS A 42 -10.46 0.27 -0.09
N GLU A 43 -9.23 0.28 -0.63
CA GLU A 43 -8.46 -0.97 -0.79
C GLU A 43 -8.13 -1.60 0.56
N ILE A 44 -7.70 -0.81 1.55
CA ILE A 44 -7.35 -1.30 2.89
C ILE A 44 -8.58 -1.91 3.59
N THR A 45 -9.71 -1.19 3.62
CA THR A 45 -10.95 -1.67 4.27
C THR A 45 -11.61 -2.82 3.50
N GLY A 46 -11.36 -2.93 2.20
CA GLY A 46 -11.83 -4.04 1.36
C GLY A 46 -10.94 -5.30 1.41
N ALA A 47 -9.74 -5.23 2.01
CA ALA A 47 -8.72 -6.26 1.89
C ALA A 47 -9.19 -7.63 2.41
N ALA A 48 -9.71 -7.70 3.63
CA ALA A 48 -10.20 -8.94 4.23
C ALA A 48 -11.36 -9.57 3.43
N LYS A 49 -12.18 -8.75 2.76
CA LYS A 49 -13.25 -9.26 1.88
C LYS A 49 -12.69 -9.84 0.58
N LYS A 50 -11.61 -9.25 0.05
CA LYS A 50 -10.97 -9.65 -1.20
C LYS A 50 -10.12 -10.92 -1.04
N TYR A 51 -9.55 -11.12 0.15
CA TYR A 51 -8.68 -12.25 0.48
C TYR A 51 -9.24 -13.03 1.69
N PRO A 52 -10.40 -13.71 1.53
CA PRO A 52 -11.15 -14.29 2.65
C PRO A 52 -10.44 -15.44 3.37
N ASN A 53 -9.43 -16.04 2.72
CA ASN A 53 -8.67 -17.16 3.27
C ASN A 53 -7.29 -16.75 3.80
N ASN A 54 -6.94 -15.45 3.70
CA ASN A 54 -5.62 -14.98 4.07
C ASN A 54 -5.57 -14.55 5.54
N SER A 55 -4.96 -15.37 6.40
CA SER A 55 -4.96 -15.11 7.84
C SER A 55 -4.17 -13.85 8.23
N ILE A 56 -3.15 -13.47 7.45
CA ILE A 56 -2.35 -12.25 7.66
C ILE A 56 -3.23 -11.03 7.43
N ILE A 57 -3.93 -11.00 6.28
CA ILE A 57 -4.75 -9.85 5.90
C ILE A 57 -5.88 -9.67 6.90
N HIS A 58 -6.50 -10.75 7.36
CA HIS A 58 -7.51 -10.68 8.42
C HIS A 58 -6.93 -10.20 9.76
N SER A 59 -5.73 -10.65 10.14
CA SER A 59 -5.11 -10.27 11.41
C SER A 59 -4.74 -8.78 11.49
N VAL A 60 -4.58 -8.11 10.34
CA VAL A 60 -4.07 -6.73 10.27
C VAL A 60 -5.11 -5.74 9.70
N PHE A 61 -5.88 -6.15 8.71
CA PHE A 61 -6.75 -5.27 7.91
C PHE A 61 -8.23 -5.65 8.00
N ALA A 62 -8.62 -6.59 8.87
CA ALA A 62 -10.03 -6.80 9.15
C ALA A 62 -10.66 -5.54 9.76
N ASP A 63 -11.92 -5.32 9.39
CA ASP A 63 -12.72 -4.17 9.75
C ASP A 63 -12.79 -3.92 11.28
N GLU A 64 -12.79 -4.99 12.09
CA GLU A 64 -12.74 -4.94 13.55
C GLU A 64 -11.35 -4.53 14.08
N VAL A 65 -10.27 -5.00 13.44
CA VAL A 65 -8.89 -4.69 13.79
C VAL A 65 -8.60 -3.21 13.51
N LEU A 66 -9.01 -2.72 12.34
CA LEU A 66 -8.87 -1.31 11.96
C LEU A 66 -9.62 -0.38 12.91
N ARG A 67 -10.85 -0.75 13.32
CA ARG A 67 -11.67 0.06 14.24
C ARG A 67 -11.18 0.03 15.69
N SER A 68 -10.61 -1.10 16.13
CA SER A 68 -10.10 -1.23 17.50
C SER A 68 -8.79 -0.48 17.73
N GLY A 69 -8.08 -0.10 16.67
CA GLY A 69 -6.73 0.49 16.78
C GLY A 69 -5.69 -0.49 17.31
N ALA A 70 -5.98 -1.80 17.31
CA ALA A 70 -5.07 -2.85 17.77
C ALA A 70 -3.75 -2.88 16.97
N VAL A 71 -3.82 -2.48 15.70
CA VAL A 71 -2.66 -2.25 14.86
C VAL A 71 -2.40 -0.75 14.75
N LYS A 72 -1.25 -0.31 15.25
CA LYS A 72 -0.82 1.08 15.12
C LYS A 72 -0.34 1.33 13.70
N MET A 73 -1.24 1.80 12.86
CA MET A 73 -0.88 2.37 11.56
C MET A 73 -0.15 3.70 11.81
N GLN A 74 1.18 3.65 11.80
CA GLN A 74 1.97 4.87 11.90
C GLN A 74 1.76 5.70 10.65
N LYS A 75 1.44 6.98 10.84
CA LYS A 75 1.43 7.92 9.72
C LYS A 75 2.87 8.00 9.22
N PRO A 76 3.13 7.73 7.94
CA PRO A 76 4.46 7.84 7.41
C PRO A 76 5.07 9.22 7.65
N ASP A 77 6.30 9.26 8.15
CA ASP A 77 7.09 10.48 8.19
C ASP A 77 7.69 10.71 6.79
N VAL A 78 7.06 11.60 6.02
CA VAL A 78 7.51 11.97 4.67
C VAL A 78 8.05 13.38 4.71
N LYS A 79 9.31 13.51 4.34
CA LYS A 79 9.97 14.79 4.18
C LYS A 79 9.83 15.27 2.74
N SER A 80 9.63 16.57 2.55
CA SER A 80 9.51 17.18 1.22
C SER A 80 10.73 16.87 0.34
N GLU A 81 11.92 16.77 0.94
CA GLU A 81 13.17 16.42 0.27
C GLU A 81 13.16 14.96 -0.24
N GLU A 82 12.55 14.03 0.49
CA GLU A 82 12.41 12.63 0.07
C GLU A 82 11.47 12.52 -1.14
N VAL A 83 10.45 13.38 -1.22
CA VAL A 83 9.56 13.44 -2.37
C VAL A 83 10.26 14.04 -3.58
N GLN A 84 10.95 15.17 -3.41
CA GLN A 84 11.66 15.86 -4.50
C GLN A 84 12.78 15.01 -5.10
N SER A 85 13.49 14.23 -4.27
CA SER A 85 14.56 13.34 -4.72
C SER A 85 14.05 11.99 -5.25
N GLY A 86 12.78 11.64 -5.03
CA GLY A 86 12.23 10.32 -5.33
C GLY A 86 12.59 9.22 -4.32
N ALA A 87 13.38 9.56 -3.28
CA ALA A 87 13.78 8.62 -2.22
C ALA A 87 12.60 8.03 -1.44
N ILE A 88 11.42 8.66 -1.50
CA ILE A 88 10.20 8.12 -0.92
C ILE A 88 9.80 6.75 -1.51
N VAL A 89 10.09 6.51 -2.79
CA VAL A 89 9.83 5.21 -3.44
C VAL A 89 10.76 4.15 -2.85
N ASP A 90 12.05 4.45 -2.72
CA ASP A 90 13.03 3.50 -2.17
C ASP A 90 12.71 3.17 -0.69
N LYS A 91 12.29 4.16 0.09
CA LYS A 91 11.83 3.96 1.48
C LYS A 91 10.59 3.08 1.56
N ALA A 92 9.65 3.24 0.62
CA ALA A 92 8.48 2.39 0.55
C ALA A 92 8.83 0.96 0.14
N LEU A 93 9.75 0.77 -0.80
CA LEU A 93 10.25 -0.55 -1.18
C LEU A 93 10.95 -1.26 0.00
N ALA A 94 11.77 -0.54 0.77
CA ALA A 94 12.38 -1.09 1.98
C ALA A 94 11.34 -1.51 3.04
N ALA A 95 10.24 -0.76 3.18
CA ALA A 95 9.14 -1.14 4.06
C ALA A 95 8.41 -2.39 3.56
N VAL A 96 8.22 -2.52 2.25
CA VAL A 96 7.66 -3.71 1.60
C VAL A 96 8.54 -4.93 1.85
N ASP A 97 9.86 -4.82 1.65
CA ASP A 97 10.80 -5.92 1.88
C ASP A 97 10.77 -6.40 3.33
N ALA A 98 10.76 -5.47 4.29
CA ALA A 98 10.67 -5.79 5.71
C ALA A 98 9.37 -6.53 6.06
N ALA A 99 8.22 -6.06 5.54
CA ALA A 99 6.94 -6.71 5.79
C ALA A 99 6.84 -8.09 5.14
N VAL A 100 7.31 -8.22 3.89
CA VAL A 100 7.34 -9.50 3.16
C VAL A 100 8.25 -10.50 3.87
N ALA A 101 9.39 -10.08 4.41
CA ALA A 101 10.28 -10.95 5.18
C ALA A 101 9.61 -11.50 6.46
N ILE A 102 8.92 -10.63 7.21
CA ILE A 102 8.16 -11.03 8.41
C ILE A 102 7.07 -12.05 8.03
N VAL A 103 6.28 -11.72 7.01
CA VAL A 103 5.19 -12.57 6.53
C VAL A 103 5.70 -13.93 6.05
N SER A 104 6.76 -13.94 5.23
CA SER A 104 7.35 -15.16 4.67
C SER A 104 7.95 -16.09 5.72
N SER A 105 8.30 -15.57 6.90
CA SER A 105 8.85 -16.40 7.99
C SER A 105 7.78 -17.21 8.76
N LYS A 106 6.49 -16.87 8.60
CA LYS A 106 5.40 -17.44 9.42
C LYS A 106 4.19 -17.93 8.64
N ALA A 107 3.93 -17.37 7.45
CA ALA A 107 2.75 -17.67 6.66
C ALA A 107 3.03 -18.69 5.55
N THR A 108 1.96 -19.21 4.97
CA THR A 108 2.07 -20.10 3.80
C THR A 108 2.51 -19.33 2.55
N PRO A 109 3.12 -19.99 1.54
CA PRO A 109 3.50 -19.33 0.29
C PRO A 109 2.33 -18.64 -0.43
N GLU A 110 1.13 -19.24 -0.35
CA GLU A 110 -0.10 -18.67 -0.93
C GLU A 110 -0.48 -17.35 -0.24
N GLU A 111 -0.49 -17.34 1.09
CA GLU A 111 -0.80 -16.13 1.86
C GLU A 111 0.22 -15.02 1.63
N VAL A 112 1.51 -15.37 1.48
CA VAL A 112 2.59 -14.43 1.13
C VAL A 112 2.32 -13.82 -0.24
N GLN A 113 1.95 -14.64 -1.23
CA GLN A 113 1.66 -14.17 -2.59
C GLN A 113 0.46 -13.23 -2.63
N GLU A 114 -0.62 -13.57 -1.94
CA GLU A 114 -1.81 -12.72 -1.82
C GLU A 114 -1.50 -11.41 -1.09
N TYR A 115 -0.68 -11.45 -0.03
CA TYR A 115 -0.25 -10.24 0.67
C TYR A 115 0.57 -9.31 -0.24
N LYS A 116 1.48 -9.86 -1.06
CA LYS A 116 2.20 -9.10 -2.10
C LYS A 116 1.24 -8.50 -3.12
N GLN A 117 0.26 -9.27 -3.58
CA GLN A 117 -0.75 -8.80 -4.52
C GLN A 117 -1.63 -7.67 -3.93
N PHE A 118 -1.91 -7.74 -2.63
CA PHE A 118 -2.59 -6.68 -1.89
C PHE A 118 -1.75 -5.40 -1.80
N ILE A 119 -0.46 -5.48 -1.46
CA ILE A 119 0.44 -4.32 -1.49
C ILE A 119 0.40 -3.65 -2.87
N TYR A 120 0.51 -4.42 -3.94
CA TYR A 120 0.42 -3.88 -5.30
C TYR A 120 -0.95 -3.27 -5.60
N SER A 121 -2.06 -3.87 -5.15
CA SER A 121 -3.39 -3.30 -5.42
C SER A 121 -3.60 -1.96 -4.73
N CYS A 122 -2.98 -1.71 -3.57
CA CYS A 122 -2.97 -0.38 -2.96
C CYS A 122 -2.21 0.65 -3.82
N ALA A 123 -1.04 0.28 -4.35
CA ALA A 123 -0.26 1.15 -5.24
C ALA A 123 -1.04 1.47 -6.54
N ASP A 124 -1.59 0.43 -7.16
CA ASP A 124 -2.36 0.51 -8.41
C ASP A 124 -3.64 1.33 -8.24
N ALA A 125 -4.36 1.15 -7.13
CA ALA A 125 -5.57 1.93 -6.84
C ALA A 125 -5.27 3.43 -6.68
N VAL A 126 -4.15 3.79 -6.06
CA VAL A 126 -3.74 5.20 -5.93
C VAL A 126 -3.43 5.81 -7.30
N ALA A 127 -2.59 5.16 -8.10
CA ALA A 127 -2.25 5.64 -9.45
C ALA A 127 -3.49 5.78 -10.36
N ASN A 128 -4.47 4.87 -10.25
CA ASN A 128 -5.68 4.94 -11.06
C ASN A 128 -6.70 5.96 -10.53
N ALA A 129 -6.69 6.28 -9.23
CA ALA A 129 -7.55 7.29 -8.66
C ALA A 129 -7.11 8.72 -9.05
N ALA A 130 -5.79 8.89 -9.15
CA ALA A 130 -5.08 10.11 -9.50
C ALA A 130 -5.48 10.74 -10.85
N GLY A 131 -5.83 9.91 -11.84
CA GLY A 131 -6.15 10.35 -13.20
C GLY A 131 -7.51 11.06 -13.37
N SER A 132 -8.27 11.26 -12.30
CA SER A 132 -9.62 11.84 -12.37
C SER A 132 -9.56 13.38 -12.30
N GLY A 133 -9.47 14.05 -13.46
CA GLY A 133 -9.53 15.50 -13.52
C GLY A 133 -10.75 16.07 -12.78
N LEU A 134 -10.61 17.29 -12.23
CA LEU A 134 -11.60 18.02 -11.40
C LEU A 134 -13.01 18.13 -12.04
N PHE A 135 -13.16 17.83 -13.32
CA PHE A 135 -14.41 17.81 -14.08
C PHE A 135 -14.49 16.60 -15.05
N GLY A 136 -14.40 15.37 -14.54
CA GLY A 136 -15.08 14.18 -15.10
C GLY A 136 -14.98 13.88 -16.62
N SER A 137 -13.93 14.29 -17.33
CA SER A 137 -13.88 14.18 -18.81
C SER A 137 -12.80 13.27 -19.39
N GLY A 138 -12.04 12.52 -18.58
CA GLY A 138 -10.98 11.66 -19.13
C GLY A 138 -10.68 10.48 -18.24
N SER A 139 -10.52 9.32 -18.87
CA SER A 139 -10.13 8.03 -18.28
C SER A 139 -8.99 8.14 -17.27
N PRO A 140 -8.85 7.18 -16.32
CA PRO A 140 -7.70 7.10 -15.42
C PRO A 140 -6.41 7.20 -16.23
N LYS A 141 -5.70 8.32 -16.11
CA LYS A 141 -4.41 8.50 -16.77
C LYS A 141 -3.32 8.33 -15.74
N VAL A 142 -2.88 7.08 -15.59
CA VAL A 142 -1.60 6.77 -14.94
C VAL A 142 -0.51 7.48 -15.74
N THR A 143 0.31 8.28 -15.08
CA THR A 143 1.39 9.03 -15.74
C THR A 143 2.59 8.13 -16.02
N ASP A 144 3.49 8.53 -16.94
CA ASP A 144 4.69 7.74 -17.23
C ASP A 144 5.56 7.52 -15.97
N LYS A 145 5.56 8.49 -15.04
CA LYS A 145 6.28 8.40 -13.78
C LYS A 145 5.63 7.38 -12.83
N GLU A 146 4.30 7.41 -12.71
CA GLU A 146 3.55 6.44 -11.93
C GLU A 146 3.68 5.02 -12.51
N ALA A 147 3.59 4.87 -13.83
CA ALA A 147 3.77 3.59 -14.51
C ALA A 147 5.18 3.02 -14.28
N ALA A 148 6.20 3.86 -14.34
CA ALA A 148 7.57 3.48 -14.00
C ALA A 148 7.71 3.08 -12.52
N ALA A 149 7.07 3.80 -11.61
CA ALA A 149 7.06 3.45 -10.19
C ALA A 149 6.34 2.11 -9.94
N LEU A 150 5.15 1.90 -10.49
CA LEU A 150 4.41 0.63 -10.40
C LEU A 150 5.21 -0.55 -10.95
N THR A 151 5.98 -0.34 -12.02
CA THR A 151 6.89 -1.36 -12.57
C THR A 151 7.97 -1.75 -11.55
N LYS A 152 8.58 -0.76 -10.86
CA LYS A 152 9.54 -1.03 -9.78
C LYS A 152 8.89 -1.78 -8.61
N VAL A 153 7.66 -1.40 -8.24
CA VAL A 153 6.91 -2.08 -7.16
C VAL A 153 6.63 -3.54 -7.51
N LYS A 154 6.17 -3.84 -8.73
CA LYS A 154 5.99 -5.23 -9.20
C LYS A 154 7.28 -6.03 -9.12
N ALA A 155 8.37 -5.46 -9.63
CA ALA A 155 9.67 -6.12 -9.61
C ALA A 155 10.15 -6.43 -8.18
N ALA A 156 9.99 -5.50 -7.23
CA ALA A 156 10.35 -5.72 -5.83
C ALA A 156 9.49 -6.80 -5.15
N LEU A 157 8.19 -6.83 -5.46
CA LEU A 157 7.27 -7.84 -4.95
C LEU A 157 7.50 -9.22 -5.60
N GLY A 158 8.10 -9.26 -6.80
CA GLY A 158 8.28 -10.47 -7.59
C GLY A 158 6.96 -11.01 -8.14
N ILE A 159 6.07 -10.12 -8.59
CA ILE A 159 4.75 -10.42 -9.18
C ILE A 159 4.61 -9.87 -10.60
#